data_AF-A0A399WRA6-F1
#
_entry.id   AF-A0A399WRA6-F1
#
_cell.length_a   1.000
_cell.length_b   1.000
_cell.length_c   1.000
_cell.angle_alpha   90.00
_cell.angle_beta   90.00
_cell.angle_gamma   90.00
#
_symmetry.space_group_name_H-M   'P 1'
#
loop_
_entity.id
_entity.type
_entity.pdbx_description
1 polymer ?
#
loop_
_entity_poly.entity_id
_entity_poly.type
_entity_poly.pdbx_seq_one_letter_code
_entity_poly.pdbx_strand_id
1 'polypeptide(L)'
;MTAGVGSVRPTGRIRPIARESHDCVTHAIAFGDRMERVDIKLAATKEQAGEPWIWRLSRDFNVKVTIRKAVVDEDQGWMLIALEGPLEEVQRATAWLHTTGLHVEPLQRSLGA
;
A
#
# COMPACT_ATOMS: atom_id res chain seq x y z
N MET A 1 -15.74 18.63 47.51
CA MET A 1 -15.79 17.76 46.32
C MET A 1 -16.49 18.52 45.20
N THR A 2 -15.74 19.09 44.26
CA THR A 2 -16.20 19.43 42.90
C THR A 2 -14.97 19.86 42.09
N ALA A 3 -14.40 18.93 41.34
CA ALA A 3 -13.41 19.20 40.32
C ALA A 3 -14.13 19.75 39.08
N GLY A 4 -13.71 20.91 38.59
CA GLY A 4 -14.36 21.62 37.49
C GLY A 4 -13.37 22.04 36.40
N VAL A 5 -13.12 21.10 35.48
CA VAL A 5 -12.83 21.28 34.04
C VAL A 5 -11.74 22.30 33.66
N GLY A 6 -10.52 21.79 33.50
CA GLY A 6 -9.47 22.45 32.73
C GLY A 6 -9.81 22.47 31.24
N SER A 7 -10.00 23.68 30.69
CA SER A 7 -10.16 23.94 29.26
C SER A 7 -8.81 23.74 28.55
N VAL A 8 -8.61 22.54 27.99
CA VAL A 8 -7.54 22.27 27.03
C VAL A 8 -7.95 22.91 25.70
N ARG A 9 -7.25 23.98 25.30
CA ARG A 9 -7.34 24.56 23.96
C ARG A 9 -6.41 23.79 23.03
N PRO A 10 -6.90 23.04 22.03
CA PRO A 10 -6.03 22.47 21.01
C PRO A 10 -5.58 23.58 20.06
N THR A 11 -4.39 24.14 20.31
CA THR A 11 -3.65 24.91 19.30
C THR A 11 -3.01 23.91 18.34
N GLY A 12 -3.80 23.37 17.42
CA GLY A 12 -3.37 22.41 16.41
C GLY A 12 -3.28 23.05 15.04
N ARG A 13 -2.18 23.76 14.77
CA ARG A 13 -1.84 24.27 13.45
C ARG A 13 -1.50 23.07 12.56
N ILE A 14 -2.49 22.52 11.87
CA ILE A 14 -2.29 21.46 10.87
C ILE A 14 -1.40 22.03 9.76
N ARG A 15 -0.12 21.63 9.79
CA ARG A 15 0.79 21.86 8.67
C ARG A 15 0.35 20.93 7.54
N PRO A 16 0.28 21.40 6.28
CA PRO A 16 0.11 20.48 5.17
C PRO A 16 1.28 19.49 5.18
N ILE A 17 0.99 18.20 5.20
CA ILE A 17 1.95 17.16 4.86
C ILE A 17 2.31 17.36 3.38
N ALA A 18 3.33 18.19 3.13
CA ALA A 18 4.05 18.16 1.88
C ALA A 18 4.60 16.74 1.75
N ARG A 19 3.91 15.92 0.94
CA ARG A 19 4.33 14.57 0.60
C ARG A 19 5.46 14.75 -0.41
N GLU A 20 6.66 14.87 0.13
CA GLU A 20 7.90 14.94 -0.62
C GLU A 20 8.04 13.66 -1.44
N SER A 21 7.77 13.77 -2.74
CA SER A 21 7.93 12.75 -3.76
C SER A 21 9.40 12.54 -4.15
N HIS A 22 10.35 12.60 -3.21
CA HIS A 22 11.78 12.69 -3.53
C HIS A 22 12.68 11.50 -3.20
N ASP A 23 12.20 10.47 -2.50
CA ASP A 23 13.07 9.30 -2.20
C ASP A 23 13.03 8.19 -3.27
N CYS A 24 12.76 8.54 -4.53
CA CYS A 24 12.82 7.60 -5.66
C CYS A 24 14.20 7.57 -6.36
N VAL A 25 15.06 8.57 -6.14
CA VAL A 25 16.20 8.83 -7.04
C VAL A 25 17.44 7.97 -6.77
N THR A 26 17.53 7.24 -5.65
CA THR A 26 18.79 6.57 -5.26
C THR A 26 19.07 5.22 -5.94
N HIS A 27 18.08 4.53 -6.53
CA HIS A 27 18.30 3.20 -7.12
C HIS A 27 18.37 3.15 -8.66
N ALA A 28 18.47 4.31 -9.33
CA ALA A 28 18.43 4.43 -10.80
C ALA A 28 19.67 3.91 -11.56
N ILE A 29 20.62 3.20 -10.92
CA ILE A 29 21.88 2.79 -11.58
C ILE A 29 22.07 1.26 -11.52
N ALA A 30 21.12 0.51 -12.06
CA ALA A 30 21.39 -0.80 -12.66
C ALA A 30 20.19 -1.22 -13.54
N PHE A 31 20.37 -1.14 -14.85
CA PHE A 31 19.50 -1.78 -15.86
C PHE A 31 18.05 -1.25 -16.00
N GLY A 32 17.87 -0.16 -16.77
CA GLY A 32 16.64 0.11 -17.53
C GLY A 32 15.36 0.32 -16.72
N ASP A 33 15.18 1.54 -16.20
CA ASP A 33 14.03 1.99 -15.42
C ASP A 33 12.71 1.93 -16.24
N ARG A 34 12.04 0.78 -16.22
CA ARG A 34 10.61 0.70 -16.56
C ARG A 34 9.84 0.66 -15.25
N MET A 35 9.37 1.85 -14.84
CA MET A 35 8.36 1.98 -13.81
C MET A 35 7.09 1.28 -14.27
N GLU A 36 6.75 0.19 -13.60
CA GLU A 36 5.56 -0.57 -13.90
C GLU A 36 4.47 -0.29 -12.88
N ARG A 37 3.25 -0.17 -13.40
CA ARG A 37 2.04 -0.12 -12.60
C ARG A 37 1.23 -1.39 -12.85
N VAL A 38 0.88 -2.10 -11.78
CA VAL A 38 0.01 -3.27 -11.82
C VAL A 38 -1.11 -3.08 -10.83
N ASP A 39 -2.35 -3.13 -11.30
CA ASP A 39 -3.52 -3.18 -10.45
C ASP A 39 -3.76 -4.65 -10.02
N ILE A 40 -3.98 -4.87 -8.74
CA ILE A 40 -4.18 -6.19 -8.14
C ILE A 40 -5.41 -6.12 -7.25
N LYS A 41 -6.34 -7.04 -7.47
CA LYS A 41 -7.43 -7.29 -6.54
C LYS A 41 -7.00 -8.37 -5.57
N LEU A 42 -7.00 -8.03 -4.29
CA LEU A 42 -6.75 -8.92 -3.19
C LEU A 42 -8.09 -9.24 -2.52
N ALA A 43 -8.37 -10.51 -2.25
CA ALA A 43 -9.42 -10.91 -1.33
C ALA A 43 -8.80 -11.63 -0.13
N ALA A 44 -9.26 -11.23 1.06
CA ALA A 44 -8.80 -11.71 2.34
C ALA A 44 -10.00 -12.15 3.18
N THR A 45 -9.85 -13.22 3.94
CA THR A 45 -10.81 -13.60 4.99
C THR A 45 -10.49 -12.89 6.31
N LYS A 46 -11.42 -12.95 7.26
CA LYS A 46 -11.27 -12.38 8.61
C LYS A 46 -9.96 -12.75 9.32
N GLU A 47 -9.52 -14.00 9.20
CA GLU A 47 -8.28 -14.47 9.83
C GLU A 47 -7.04 -13.83 9.22
N GLN A 48 -7.09 -13.57 7.91
CA GLN A 48 -5.98 -12.95 7.21
C GLN A 48 -5.93 -11.45 7.55
N ALA A 49 -7.08 -10.78 7.68
CA ALA A 49 -7.22 -9.35 7.99
C ALA A 49 -6.45 -8.84 9.22
N GLY A 50 -6.04 -9.74 10.13
CA GLY A 50 -5.19 -9.39 11.27
C GLY A 50 -3.73 -9.10 10.92
N GLU A 51 -3.25 -9.52 9.75
CA GLU A 51 -1.84 -9.41 9.38
C GLU A 51 -1.58 -8.13 8.54
N PRO A 52 -0.57 -7.29 8.84
CA PRO A 52 -0.31 -6.06 8.08
C PRO A 52 0.45 -6.31 6.77
N TRP A 53 -0.13 -7.00 5.79
CA TRP A 53 0.57 -7.37 4.56
C TRP A 53 0.95 -6.18 3.68
N ILE A 54 0.09 -5.14 3.59
CA ILE A 54 0.37 -3.93 2.78
C ILE A 54 1.63 -3.23 3.29
N TRP A 55 1.79 -3.20 4.62
CA TRP A 55 2.95 -2.63 5.28
C TRP A 55 4.20 -3.46 5.01
N ARG A 56 4.10 -4.80 5.13
CA ARG A 56 5.22 -5.70 4.79
C ARG A 56 5.65 -5.54 3.34
N LEU A 57 4.68 -5.45 2.43
CA LEU A 57 4.92 -5.34 1.00
C LEU A 57 5.66 -4.03 0.64
N SER A 58 5.25 -2.91 1.24
CA SER A 58 5.93 -1.62 1.02
C SER A 58 7.33 -1.59 1.63
N ARG A 59 7.53 -2.27 2.78
CA ARG A 59 8.82 -2.31 3.49
C ARG A 59 9.83 -3.25 2.85
N ASP A 60 9.39 -4.38 2.32
CA ASP A 60 10.28 -5.43 1.80
C ASP A 60 10.69 -5.18 0.34
N PHE A 61 9.75 -4.71 -0.50
CA PHE A 61 9.96 -4.56 -1.95
C PHE A 61 10.14 -3.11 -2.40
N ASN A 62 10.15 -2.13 -1.48
CA ASN A 62 10.28 -0.70 -1.79
C ASN A 62 9.33 -0.21 -2.92
N VAL A 63 8.16 -0.83 -3.05
CA VAL A 63 7.13 -0.47 -4.03
C VAL A 63 6.12 0.48 -3.41
N LYS A 64 5.59 1.38 -4.23
CA LYS A 64 4.51 2.27 -3.82
C LYS A 64 3.18 1.56 -3.99
N VAL A 65 2.52 1.26 -2.88
CA VAL A 65 1.17 0.68 -2.87
C VAL A 65 0.13 1.78 -2.78
N THR A 66 -0.73 1.89 -3.78
CA THR A 66 -1.86 2.82 -3.78
C THR A 66 -3.16 2.03 -3.67
N ILE A 67 -3.91 2.21 -2.58
CA ILE A 67 -5.22 1.55 -2.43
C ILE A 67 -6.25 2.32 -3.27
N ARG A 68 -6.80 1.68 -4.30
CA ARG A 68 -7.80 2.25 -5.22
C ARG A 68 -9.20 2.10 -4.64
N LYS A 69 -9.52 0.91 -4.12
CA LYS A 69 -10.79 0.58 -3.49
C LYS A 69 -10.55 -0.47 -2.42
N ALA A 70 -11.23 -0.36 -1.29
CA ALA A 70 -11.25 -1.41 -0.28
C ALA A 70 -12.69 -1.56 0.22
N VAL A 71 -13.16 -2.79 0.23
CA VAL A 71 -14.43 -3.20 0.84
C VAL A 71 -14.06 -4.24 1.89
N VAL A 72 -14.31 -3.92 3.15
CA VAL A 72 -13.99 -4.80 4.27
C VAL A 72 -15.29 -4.99 5.04
N ASP A 73 -15.81 -6.21 5.01
CA ASP A 73 -16.95 -6.65 5.80
C ASP A 73 -16.47 -7.49 7.00
N GLU A 74 -17.39 -7.90 7.88
CA GLU A 74 -17.06 -8.57 9.15
C GLU A 74 -16.41 -9.95 9.00
N ASP A 75 -16.65 -10.63 7.87
CA ASP A 75 -16.17 -11.98 7.59
C ASP A 75 -15.20 -12.05 6.41
N GLN A 76 -15.41 -11.17 5.41
CA GLN A 76 -14.68 -11.19 4.14
C GLN A 76 -14.39 -9.77 3.69
N GLY A 77 -13.24 -9.56 3.07
CA GLY A 77 -12.87 -8.28 2.51
C GLY A 77 -12.15 -8.44 1.19
N TRP A 78 -12.33 -7.48 0.31
CA TRP A 78 -11.55 -7.37 -0.91
C TRP A 78 -11.10 -5.95 -1.16
N MET A 79 -9.94 -5.81 -1.76
CA MET A 79 -9.31 -4.51 -1.99
C MET A 79 -8.57 -4.53 -3.32
N LEU A 80 -8.78 -3.47 -4.09
CA LEU A 80 -8.06 -3.16 -5.31
C LEU A 80 -6.90 -2.23 -4.95
N ILE A 81 -5.68 -2.69 -5.19
CA ILE A 81 -4.45 -1.93 -4.99
C ILE A 81 -3.72 -1.76 -6.32
N ALA A 82 -3.03 -0.64 -6.49
CA ALA A 82 -2.08 -0.42 -7.56
C ALA A 82 -0.68 -0.46 -6.98
N LEU A 83 0.14 -1.40 -7.46
CA LEU A 83 1.57 -1.45 -7.18
C LEU A 83 2.30 -0.63 -8.24
N GLU A 84 3.12 0.32 -7.81
CA GLU A 84 3.96 1.13 -8.66
C GLU A 84 5.42 0.97 -8.22
N GLY A 85 6.31 0.62 -9.13
CA GLY A 85 7.73 0.49 -8.83
C GLY A 85 8.54 -0.11 -9.98
N PRO A 86 9.81 -0.48 -9.71
CA PRO A 86 10.63 -1.19 -10.67
C PRO A 86 10.01 -2.54 -11.03
N LEU A 87 10.10 -2.95 -12.31
CA LEU A 87 9.62 -4.25 -12.80
C LEU A 87 10.01 -5.42 -11.89
N GLU A 88 11.29 -5.49 -11.48
CA GLU A 88 11.79 -6.58 -10.64
C GLU A 88 11.12 -6.59 -9.26
N GLU A 89 10.96 -5.42 -8.64
CA GLU A 89 10.29 -5.30 -7.35
C GLU A 89 8.81 -5.67 -7.43
N VAL A 90 8.11 -5.20 -8.47
CA VAL A 90 6.69 -5.52 -8.70
C VAL A 90 6.51 -7.02 -8.94
N GLN A 91 7.41 -7.66 -9.68
CA GLN A 91 7.39 -9.12 -9.88
C GLN A 91 7.61 -9.87 -8.58
N ARG A 92 8.60 -9.48 -7.77
CA ARG A 92 8.86 -10.09 -6.46
C ARG A 92 7.71 -9.90 -5.49
N ALA A 93 7.15 -8.70 -5.41
CA ALA A 93 5.98 -8.40 -4.58
C ALA A 93 4.76 -9.24 -4.98
N THR A 94 4.51 -9.39 -6.28
CA THR A 94 3.40 -10.20 -6.80
C THR A 94 3.60 -11.68 -6.45
N ALA A 95 4.81 -12.22 -6.64
CA ALA A 95 5.14 -13.59 -6.25
C ALA A 95 4.95 -13.82 -4.74
N TRP A 96 5.38 -12.87 -3.91
CA TRP A 96 5.21 -12.94 -2.46
C TRP A 96 3.75 -12.92 -2.03
N LEU A 97 2.90 -12.12 -2.69
CA LEU A 97 1.45 -12.09 -2.44
C LEU A 97 0.80 -13.46 -2.67
N HIS A 98 1.26 -14.22 -3.66
CA HIS A 98 0.77 -15.59 -3.89
C HIS A 98 1.18 -16.58 -2.78
N THR A 99 2.25 -16.30 -2.03
CA THR A 99 2.68 -17.14 -0.89
C THR A 99 1.94 -16.82 0.41
N THR A 100 1.32 -15.65 0.52
CA THR A 100 0.64 -15.21 1.76
C THR A 100 -0.72 -15.88 1.98
N GLY A 101 -1.19 -16.67 1.00
CA GLY A 101 -2.50 -17.33 1.03
C GLY A 101 -3.68 -16.40 0.74
N LEU A 102 -3.42 -15.13 0.44
CA LEU A 102 -4.42 -14.19 -0.06
C LEU A 102 -4.85 -14.61 -1.47
N HIS A 103 -6.11 -14.37 -1.82
CA HIS A 103 -6.54 -14.54 -3.20
C HIS A 103 -6.12 -13.32 -4.01
N VAL A 104 -5.15 -13.53 -4.90
CA VAL A 104 -4.50 -12.47 -5.70
C VAL A 104 -4.97 -12.59 -7.15
N GLU A 105 -5.73 -11.60 -7.61
CA GLU A 105 -6.16 -11.46 -8.99
C GLU A 105 -5.49 -10.22 -9.61
N PRO A 106 -4.45 -10.36 -10.45
CA PRO A 106 -3.87 -9.22 -11.15
C PRO A 106 -4.86 -8.68 -12.19
N LEU A 107 -5.35 -7.47 -11.98
CA LEU A 107 -6.08 -6.70 -12.99
C LEU A 107 -5.04 -6.14 -13.96
N GLN A 108 -4.82 -6.90 -15.04
CA GLN A 108 -4.06 -6.59 -16.25
C GLN A 108 -3.14 -5.36 -16.19
N ARG A 109 -1.82 -5.61 -16.31
CA ARG A 109 -0.77 -4.61 -16.55
C ARG A 109 -1.28 -3.62 -17.61
N SER A 110 -1.55 -2.38 -17.20
CA SER A 110 -1.85 -1.30 -18.14
C SER A 110 -0.57 -1.03 -18.93
N LEU A 111 -0.36 -1.78 -20.02
CA LEU A 111 0.68 -1.49 -20.99
C LEU A 111 0.31 -0.14 -21.60
N GLY A 112 1.00 0.92 -21.18
CA GLY A 112 0.95 2.21 -21.85
C GLY A 112 1.32 1.99 -23.31
N ALA A 113 0.34 2.18 -24.19
CA ALA A 113 0.55 2.34 -25.62
C ALA A 113 1.13 3.73 -25.91
#